data_AF-A0A2H9SB14-F1
#
_entry.id   AF-A0A2H9SB14-F1
#
_cell.length_a   1.000
_cell.length_b   1.000
_cell.length_c   1.000
_cell.angle_alpha   90.00
_cell.angle_beta   90.00
_cell.angle_gamma   90.00
#
_symmetry.space_group_name_H-M   'P 1'
#
loop_
_entity.id
_entity.type
_entity.pdbx_description
1 polymer ?
#
loop_
_entity_poly.entity_id
_entity_poly.type
_entity_poly.pdbx_seq_one_letter_code
_entity_poly.pdbx_strand_id
1 'polypeptide(L)'
;MDAEKKLSTIIAAVKNNKILVLEEGLSREEERELFTRTMKEINKTRGFTGIEIVSMSEEVDDVRAAFIKMLGGKTKGFTIVGPEKLVKEVKRDPQKIGFATSGK
;
A
#
# COMPACT_ATOMS: atom_id res chain seq x y z
N MET A 1 5.09 4.68 -15.61
CA MET A 1 3.89 3.83 -15.84
C MET A 1 2.73 4.76 -16.11
N ASP A 2 1.78 4.43 -16.99
CA ASP A 2 0.58 5.25 -17.18
C ASP A 2 -0.25 5.30 -15.88
N ALA A 3 -0.80 6.48 -15.54
CA ALA A 3 -1.50 6.70 -14.27
C ALA A 3 -2.71 5.77 -14.13
N GLU A 4 -3.46 5.56 -15.21
CA GLU A 4 -4.62 4.65 -15.22
C GLU A 4 -4.21 3.20 -14.91
N LYS A 5 -3.12 2.75 -15.55
CA LYS A 5 -2.54 1.43 -15.30
C LYS A 5 -2.02 1.30 -13.86
N LYS A 6 -1.42 2.35 -13.30
CA LYS A 6 -0.99 2.40 -11.89
C LYS A 6 -2.14 2.23 -10.93
N LEU A 7 -3.17 3.05 -11.07
CA LEU A 7 -4.35 2.99 -10.20
C LEU A 7 -5.09 1.65 -10.31
N SER A 8 -5.23 1.11 -11.52
CA SER A 8 -5.86 -0.20 -11.74
C SER A 8 -5.05 -1.34 -11.11
N THR A 9 -3.72 -1.29 -11.20
CA THR A 9 -2.84 -2.27 -10.56
C THR A 9 -2.98 -2.23 -9.04
N ILE A 10 -3.01 -1.03 -8.47
CA ILE A 10 -3.18 -0.84 -7.03
C ILE A 10 -4.52 -1.40 -6.57
N ILE A 11 -5.63 -1.03 -7.22
CA ILE A 11 -6.98 -1.54 -6.88
C ILE A 11 -7.03 -3.06 -6.97
N ALA A 12 -6.46 -3.66 -8.02
CA ALA A 12 -6.42 -5.11 -8.15
C ALA A 12 -5.64 -5.77 -7.00
N ALA A 13 -4.50 -5.21 -6.59
CA ALA A 13 -3.70 -5.75 -5.50
C ALA A 13 -4.42 -5.68 -4.14
N VAL A 14 -4.94 -4.50 -3.78
CA VAL A 14 -5.57 -4.29 -2.46
C VAL A 14 -6.87 -5.08 -2.32
N LYS A 15 -7.65 -5.24 -3.39
CA LYS A 15 -8.85 -6.10 -3.37
C LYS A 15 -8.52 -7.57 -3.12
N ASN A 16 -7.33 -8.00 -3.52
CA ASN A 16 -6.81 -9.36 -3.28
C ASN A 16 -5.98 -9.44 -1.98
N ASN A 17 -6.23 -8.53 -1.03
CA ASN A 17 -5.59 -8.49 0.28
C ASN A 17 -4.06 -8.38 0.23
N LYS A 18 -3.51 -7.64 -0.75
CA LYS A 18 -2.06 -7.42 -0.90
C LYS A 18 -1.70 -5.98 -0.52
N ILE A 19 -0.55 -5.82 0.15
CA ILE A 19 0.10 -4.53 0.37
C ILE A 19 1.07 -4.27 -0.79
N LEU A 20 1.07 -3.06 -1.31
CA LEU A 20 2.03 -2.58 -2.30
C LEU A 20 2.95 -1.53 -1.69
N VAL A 21 4.20 -1.54 -2.13
CA VAL A 21 5.20 -0.51 -1.86
C VAL A 21 5.55 0.13 -3.21
N LEU A 22 5.34 1.43 -3.32
CA LEU A 22 5.60 2.21 -4.54
C LEU A 22 6.85 3.04 -4.32
N GLU A 23 7.82 2.95 -5.24
CA GLU A 23 9.06 3.76 -5.20
C GLU A 23 8.77 5.23 -5.51
N GLU A 24 7.80 5.48 -6.38
CA GLU A 24 7.26 6.80 -6.66
C GLU A 24 5.88 6.88 -6.00
N GLY A 25 5.70 7.92 -5.17
CA GLY A 25 4.44 8.15 -4.49
C GLY A 25 3.27 8.42 -5.44
N LEU A 26 2.09 8.67 -4.85
CA LEU A 26 0.90 9.08 -5.60
C LEU A 26 0.83 10.60 -5.64
N SER A 27 0.52 11.19 -6.79
CA SER A 27 0.13 12.60 -6.83
C SER A 27 -1.21 12.79 -6.10
N ARG A 28 -1.54 14.04 -5.73
CA ARG A 28 -2.83 14.34 -5.08
C ARG A 28 -4.02 13.92 -5.96
N GLU A 29 -3.89 14.07 -7.27
CA GLU A 29 -4.89 13.66 -8.25
C GLU A 29 -5.02 12.13 -8.30
N GLU A 30 -3.89 11.42 -8.29
CA GLU A 30 -3.86 9.95 -8.23
C GLU A 30 -4.49 9.43 -6.93
N GLU A 31 -4.18 10.03 -5.77
CA GLU A 31 -4.78 9.64 -4.49
C GLU A 31 -6.30 9.85 -4.48
N ARG A 32 -6.79 10.98 -5.01
CA ARG A 32 -8.23 11.26 -5.09
C ARG A 32 -8.96 10.29 -6.00
N GLU A 33 -8.37 9.98 -7.15
CA GLU A 33 -8.95 9.02 -8.09
C GLU A 33 -8.92 7.60 -7.49
N LEU A 34 -7.83 7.22 -6.82
CA LEU A 34 -7.72 5.94 -6.12
C LEU A 34 -8.79 5.79 -5.03
N PHE A 35 -9.03 6.84 -4.25
CA PHE A 35 -10.08 6.87 -3.24
C PHE A 35 -11.47 6.69 -3.87
N THR A 36 -11.73 7.41 -4.96
CA THR A 36 -12.99 7.32 -5.71
C THR A 36 -13.22 5.91 -6.24
N ARG A 37 -12.19 5.26 -6.80
CA ARG A 37 -12.27 3.85 -7.23
C ARG A 37 -12.51 2.90 -6.08
N THR A 38 -11.82 3.11 -4.97
CA THR A 38 -11.98 2.29 -3.77
C THR A 38 -13.43 2.29 -3.31
N MET A 39 -14.08 3.46 -3.21
CA MET A 39 -15.50 3.58 -2.84
C MET A 39 -16.45 2.84 -3.78
N LYS A 40 -16.10 2.72 -5.08
CA LYS A 40 -16.87 1.92 -6.04
C LYS A 40 -16.67 0.42 -5.85
N GLU A 41 -15.52 -0.01 -5.32
CA GLU A 41 -15.13 -1.41 -5.22
C GLU A 41 -15.46 -2.06 -3.87
N ILE A 42 -15.54 -1.29 -2.78
CA ILE A 42 -15.90 -1.81 -1.44
C ILE A 42 -17.26 -2.54 -1.44
N ASN A 43 -18.22 -2.07 -2.24
CA ASN A 43 -19.55 -2.69 -2.33
C ASN A 43 -19.57 -3.94 -3.23
N LYS A 44 -18.53 -4.16 -4.02
CA LYS A 44 -18.45 -5.28 -4.99
C LYS A 44 -17.62 -6.45 -4.47
N THR A 45 -16.80 -6.21 -3.44
CA THR A 45 -15.79 -7.18 -2.98
C THR A 45 -15.97 -7.48 -1.51
N ARG A 46 -16.45 -8.68 -1.20
CA ARG A 46 -16.68 -9.10 0.18
C ARG A 46 -15.38 -9.04 0.98
N GLY A 47 -15.42 -8.37 2.13
CA GLY A 47 -14.28 -8.27 3.05
C GLY A 47 -13.31 -7.12 2.76
N PHE A 48 -13.41 -6.46 1.60
CA PHE A 48 -12.63 -5.27 1.28
C PHE A 48 -13.35 -4.01 1.79
N THR A 49 -12.81 -3.39 2.84
CA THR A 49 -13.46 -2.24 3.50
C THR A 49 -12.88 -0.88 3.09
N GLY A 50 -11.75 -0.88 2.40
CA GLY A 50 -11.07 0.34 2.00
C GLY A 50 -9.56 0.14 1.90
N ILE A 51 -8.87 1.25 1.67
CA ILE A 51 -7.42 1.31 1.58
C ILE A 51 -6.85 2.24 2.63
N GLU A 52 -5.58 2.03 2.95
CA GLU A 52 -4.76 3.00 3.66
C GLU A 52 -3.53 3.34 2.81
N ILE A 53 -3.25 4.64 2.71
CA ILE A 53 -2.11 5.18 1.98
C ILE A 53 -1.17 5.81 3.01
N VAL A 54 0.08 5.39 3.01
CA VAL A 54 1.12 5.94 3.89
C VAL A 54 2.28 6.38 3.01
N SER A 55 2.40 7.68 2.81
CA SER A 55 3.53 8.30 2.12
C SER A 55 4.57 8.73 3.14
N MET A 56 5.84 8.35 2.92
CA MET A 56 6.93 8.75 3.80
C MET A 56 7.54 10.08 3.33
N SER A 57 7.23 11.16 4.04
CA SER A 57 8.11 12.34 4.10
C SER A 57 9.30 12.04 5.03
N GLU A 58 10.37 12.83 4.96
CA GLU A 58 11.72 12.50 5.46
C GLU A 58 11.89 12.08 6.93
N GLU A 59 10.85 12.19 7.77
CA GLU A 59 10.86 11.78 9.17
C GLU A 59 10.09 10.45 9.34
N VAL A 60 10.80 9.39 9.71
CA VAL A 60 10.21 8.05 9.80
C VAL A 60 10.14 7.59 11.25
N ASP A 61 8.96 7.07 11.61
CA ASP A 61 8.75 6.27 12.82
C ASP A 61 9.44 4.90 12.67
N ASP A 62 10.19 4.46 13.68
CA ASP A 62 11.20 3.38 13.57
C ASP A 62 10.63 2.05 13.04
N VAL A 63 9.38 1.72 13.41
CA VAL A 63 8.73 0.45 13.04
C VAL A 63 8.43 0.38 11.54
N ARG A 64 8.06 1.49 10.91
CA ARG A 64 7.71 1.53 9.48
C ARG A 64 8.96 1.58 8.61
N ALA A 65 9.98 2.31 9.06
CA ALA A 65 11.31 2.30 8.44
C ALA A 65 11.91 0.89 8.43
N ALA A 66 11.81 0.17 9.56
CA ALA A 66 12.33 -1.19 9.68
C ALA A 66 11.64 -2.16 8.71
N PHE A 67 10.31 -2.09 8.58
CA PHE A 67 9.54 -2.91 7.64
C PHE A 67 10.00 -2.72 6.18
N ILE A 68 10.25 -1.47 5.75
CA ILE A 68 10.67 -1.16 4.38
C ILE A 68 12.14 -1.51 4.14
N LYS A 69 13.03 -1.23 5.10
CA LYS A 69 14.45 -1.66 5.03
C LYS A 69 14.55 -3.17 4.90
N MET A 70 13.74 -3.91 5.65
CA MET A 70 13.71 -5.37 5.61
C MET A 70 13.21 -5.92 4.27
N LEU A 71 12.32 -5.17 3.58
CA LEU A 71 11.87 -5.46 2.22
C LEU A 71 12.92 -5.12 1.13
N GLY A 72 14.11 -4.67 1.51
CA GLY A 72 15.15 -4.23 0.57
C GLY A 72 14.91 -2.85 -0.05
N GLY A 73 13.87 -2.13 0.41
CA GLY A 73 13.55 -0.78 -0.04
C GLY A 73 14.35 0.28 0.71
N LYS A 74 14.62 1.42 0.05
CA LYS A 74 15.11 2.63 0.75
C LYS A 74 13.95 3.22 1.56
N THR A 75 14.22 3.94 2.65
CA THR A 75 13.14 4.49 3.52
C THR A 75 12.66 5.87 3.11
N LYS A 76 13.30 6.50 2.12
CA LYS A 76 12.94 7.83 1.64
C LYS A 76 12.16 7.74 0.34
N GLY A 77 11.02 8.43 0.25
CA GLY A 77 10.29 8.63 -0.99
C GLY A 77 9.30 7.54 -1.41
N PHE A 78 9.05 6.53 -0.57
CA PHE A 78 8.10 5.45 -0.91
C PHE A 78 6.70 5.74 -0.37
N THR A 79 5.70 5.20 -1.07
CA THR A 79 4.30 5.17 -0.63
C THR A 79 3.86 3.72 -0.46
N ILE A 80 3.34 3.40 0.72
CA ILE A 80 2.69 2.11 0.99
C ILE A 80 1.19 2.28 0.72
N VAL A 81 0.61 1.34 -0.02
CA VAL A 81 -0.83 1.25 -0.21
C VAL A 81 -1.31 -0.17 0.10
N GLY A 82 -2.29 -0.31 0.97
CA GLY A 82 -2.81 -1.63 1.35
C GLY A 82 -4.26 -1.62 1.82
N PRO A 83 -4.88 -2.80 2.01
CA PRO A 83 -6.20 -2.91 2.61
C PRO A 83 -6.17 -2.40 4.05
N GLU A 84 -7.12 -1.57 4.43
CA GLU A 84 -7.14 -0.88 5.73
C GLU A 84 -6.96 -1.84 6.92
N LYS A 85 -7.72 -2.96 6.94
CA LYS A 85 -7.64 -3.95 8.03
C LYS A 85 -6.25 -4.58 8.14
N LEU A 86 -5.70 -4.99 7.00
CA LEU A 86 -4.39 -5.61 6.96
C LEU A 86 -3.30 -4.64 7.40
N VAL A 87 -3.32 -3.39 6.92
CA VAL A 87 -2.36 -2.35 7.33
C VAL A 87 -2.43 -2.09 8.84
N LYS A 88 -3.63 -2.04 9.43
CA LYS A 88 -3.81 -1.90 10.88
C LYS A 88 -3.27 -3.10 11.66
N GLU A 89 -3.47 -4.31 11.16
CA GLU A 89 -2.90 -5.53 11.76
C GLU A 89 -1.37 -5.52 11.72
N VAL A 90 -0.76 -5.13 10.58
CA VAL A 90 0.69 -4.97 10.43
C VAL A 90 1.24 -3.98 11.45
N LYS A 91 0.58 -2.82 11.61
CA LYS A 91 0.99 -1.79 12.56
C LYS A 91 0.92 -2.27 14.01
N ARG A 92 -0.03 -3.15 14.33
CA ARG A 92 -0.20 -3.71 15.67
C ARG A 92 0.83 -4.80 15.98
N ASP A 93 1.14 -5.65 15.01
CA ASP A 93 2.08 -6.76 15.19
C ASP A 93 2.87 -7.05 13.89
N PRO A 94 3.97 -6.32 13.67
CA PRO A 94 4.78 -6.46 12.47
C PRO A 94 5.42 -7.85 12.31
N GLN A 95 5.59 -8.60 13.41
CA GLN A 95 6.25 -9.90 13.42
C GLN A 95 5.40 -11.02 12.79
N LYS A 96 4.11 -10.78 12.57
CA LYS A 96 3.19 -11.74 11.94
C LYS A 96 3.30 -11.80 10.41
N ILE A 97 4.20 -11.03 9.81
CA ILE A 97 4.29 -10.92 8.35
C ILE A 97 5.42 -11.76 7.80
N GLY A 98 5.06 -12.70 6.93
CA GLY A 98 6.01 -13.43 6.08
C GLY A 98 6.24 -12.69 4.77
N PHE A 99 7.49 -12.65 4.33
CA PHE A 99 7.89 -12.03 3.07
C PHE A 99 8.32 -13.10 2.08
N ALA A 100 7.77 -13.03 0.87
CA ALA A 100 8.20 -13.84 -0.25
C ALA A 100 8.53 -12.89 -1.40
N THR A 101 9.77 -12.91 -1.86
CA THR A 101 10.17 -12.23 -3.08
C THR A 101 10.06 -13.23 -4.23
N SER A 102 9.39 -12.86 -5.32
CA SER A 102 9.50 -13.63 -6.55
C SER A 102 10.90 -13.37 -7.10
N GLY A 103 11.82 -14.30 -6.87
CA GLY A 103 13.15 -14.25 -7.45
C GLY A 103 13.09 -14.47 -8.97
N LYS A 104 13.08 -13.37 -9.72
CA LYS A 104 13.90 -13.06 -10.92
C LYS A 104 13.43 -11.75 -11.54
#